data_AF-A0A8D1D3M0-F1
#
_entry.id   AF-A0A8D1D3M0-F1
#
_cell.length_a   1.000
_cell.length_b   1.000
_cell.length_c   1.000
_cell.angle_alpha   90.00
_cell.angle_beta   90.00
_cell.angle_gamma   90.00
#
_symmetry.space_group_name_H-M   'P 1'
#
loop_
_entity.id
_entity.type
_entity.pdbx_description
1 polymer ?
#
loop_
_entity_poly.entity_id
_entity_poly.type
_entity_poly.pdbx_seq_one_letter_code
_entity_poly.pdbx_strand_id
1 'polypeptide(L)'
;MKRLLVLALSLALLIVFSGASPILMEKQAKQLLRSRRQDRPSKPGFRDEPMREYMHHLLLLEHRAEEQFLEHWLNPHCKPHCDRNVVHPV
;
A
#
# COMPACT_ATOMS: atom_id res chain seq x y z
N MET A 1 -27.03 -7.20 52.37
CA MET A 1 -25.84 -7.90 51.86
C MET A 1 -26.03 -8.45 50.44
N LYS A 2 -26.94 -9.41 50.19
CA LYS A 2 -27.11 -10.06 48.87
C LYS A 2 -27.43 -9.10 47.70
N ARG A 3 -28.30 -8.11 47.91
CA ARG A 3 -28.66 -7.12 46.87
C ARG A 3 -27.50 -6.20 46.48
N LEU A 4 -26.63 -5.86 47.43
CA LEU A 4 -25.43 -5.04 47.20
C LEU A 4 -24.38 -5.82 46.39
N LEU A 5 -24.23 -7.12 46.68
CA LEU A 5 -23.36 -8.01 45.90
C LEU A 5 -23.82 -8.15 44.44
N VAL A 6 -25.12 -8.31 44.21
CA VAL A 6 -25.69 -8.37 42.85
C VAL A 6 -25.48 -7.06 42.10
N LEU A 7 -25.70 -5.92 42.78
CA LEU A 7 -25.42 -4.60 42.21
C LEU A 7 -23.94 -4.44 41.85
N ALA A 8 -23.02 -4.79 42.76
CA ALA A 8 -21.58 -4.71 42.51
C ALA A 8 -21.14 -5.60 41.33
N LEU A 9 -21.66 -6.82 41.24
CA LEU A 9 -21.40 -7.73 40.12
C LEU A 9 -21.94 -7.19 38.79
N SER A 10 -23.15 -6.63 38.79
CA SER A 10 -23.75 -6.04 37.59
C SER A 10 -22.96 -4.83 37.08
N LEU A 11 -22.47 -3.98 37.99
CA LEU A 11 -21.61 -2.84 37.66
C LEU A 11 -20.26 -3.29 37.07
N ALA A 12 -19.64 -4.30 37.70
CA ALA A 12 -18.37 -4.85 37.22
C ALA A 12 -18.50 -5.43 35.81
N LEU A 13 -19.60 -6.15 35.54
CA LEU A 13 -19.90 -6.66 34.21
C LEU A 13 -20.04 -5.51 33.20
N LEU A 14 -20.82 -4.48 33.54
CA LEU A 14 -21.03 -3.34 32.65
C LEU A 14 -19.73 -2.63 32.28
N ILE A 15 -18.79 -2.48 33.20
CA ILE A 15 -17.50 -1.84 32.95
C ILE A 15 -16.62 -2.68 32.00
N VAL A 16 -16.62 -4.01 32.17
CA VAL A 16 -15.84 -4.92 31.31
C VAL A 16 -16.43 -5.00 29.89
N PHE A 17 -17.75 -4.95 29.76
CA PHE A 17 -18.43 -5.00 28.46
C PHE A 17 -18.55 -3.63 27.78
N SER A 18 -18.50 -2.53 28.53
CA SER A 18 -18.32 -1.20 27.95
C SER A 18 -16.87 -1.10 27.50
N GLY A 19 -16.60 -1.39 26.22
CA GLY A 19 -15.31 -1.21 25.57
C GLY A 19 -14.89 0.26 25.55
N ALA A 20 -14.61 0.83 26.73
CA ALA A 20 -14.01 2.13 26.87
C ALA A 20 -12.58 2.00 26.38
N SER A 21 -12.29 2.70 25.28
CA SER A 21 -10.92 2.95 24.84
C SER A 21 -10.08 3.32 26.07
N PRO A 22 -8.93 2.67 26.33
CA PRO A 22 -8.10 3.06 27.46
C PRO A 22 -7.82 4.56 27.36
N ILE A 23 -7.83 5.25 28.51
CA ILE A 23 -7.46 6.67 28.57
C ILE A 23 -6.00 6.76 28.13
N LEU A 24 -5.81 7.01 26.84
CA LEU A 24 -4.51 7.07 26.19
C LEU A 24 -3.83 8.36 26.63
N MET A 25 -2.57 8.22 27.07
CA MET A 25 -1.75 9.39 27.30
C MET A 25 -1.59 10.19 26.01
N GLU A 26 -1.52 11.51 26.13
CA GLU A 26 -1.49 12.44 24.98
C GLU A 26 -0.43 12.06 23.94
N LYS A 27 0.75 11.59 24.38
CA LYS A 27 1.83 11.12 23.50
C LYS A 27 1.40 9.92 22.65
N GLN A 28 0.76 8.92 23.28
CA GLN A 28 0.28 7.72 22.60
C GLN A 28 -0.88 8.03 21.66
N ALA A 29 -1.80 8.91 22.08
CA ALA A 29 -2.89 9.38 21.22
C ALA A 29 -2.36 10.10 19.98
N LYS A 30 -1.37 11.00 20.13
CA LYS A 30 -0.72 11.68 19.01
C LYS A 30 0.02 10.72 18.08
N GLN A 31 0.67 9.69 18.63
CA GLN A 31 1.35 8.67 17.83
C GLN A 31 0.36 7.85 17.00
N LEU A 32 -0.75 7.41 17.61
CA LEU A 32 -1.84 6.73 16.91
C LEU A 32 -2.47 7.60 15.81
N LEU A 33 -2.65 8.89 16.07
CA LEU A 33 -3.19 9.82 15.08
C LEU A 33 -2.21 10.09 13.92
N ARG A 34 -0.90 10.00 14.16
CA ARG A 34 0.11 10.11 13.09
C ARG A 34 0.13 8.88 12.20
N SER A 35 0.16 7.68 12.76
CA SER A 35 0.13 6.44 11.96
C SER A 35 -1.13 6.35 11.11
N ARG A 36 -2.30 6.66 11.71
CA ARG A 36 -3.58 6.68 10.97
C ARG A 36 -3.64 7.69 9.83
N ARG A 37 -2.87 8.79 9.86
CA ARG A 37 -2.78 9.75 8.74
C ARG A 37 -1.86 9.26 7.62
N GLN A 38 -0.87 8.43 7.93
CA GLN A 38 0.04 7.85 6.95
C GLN A 38 -0.61 6.73 6.14
N ASP A 39 -1.49 5.95 6.77
CA ASP A 39 -2.28 4.91 6.08
C ASP A 39 -3.40 5.48 5.19
N ARG A 40 -3.61 6.80 5.23
CA ARG A 40 -4.63 7.42 4.36
C ARG A 40 -4.08 7.45 2.93
N PRO A 41 -4.86 7.05 1.92
CA PRO A 41 -4.49 7.29 0.52
C PRO A 41 -4.16 8.76 0.35
N SER A 42 -3.08 9.04 -0.41
CA SER A 42 -2.63 10.40 -0.71
C SER A 42 -3.84 11.25 -1.11
N LYS A 43 -3.94 12.47 -0.58
CA LYS A 43 -5.03 13.38 -0.95
C LYS A 43 -5.00 13.58 -2.47
N PRO A 44 -6.12 13.36 -3.18
CA PRO A 44 -6.20 13.66 -4.61
C PRO A 44 -5.96 15.15 -4.85
N GLY A 45 -5.31 15.49 -5.95
CA GLY A 45 -4.96 16.85 -6.36
C GLY A 45 -3.54 17.30 -5.97
N PHE A 46 -2.61 16.40 -5.65
CA PHE A 46 -1.21 16.80 -5.51
C PHE A 46 -0.66 17.24 -6.87
N ARG A 47 0.17 18.29 -6.92
CA ARG A 47 0.68 18.85 -8.19
C ARG A 47 1.40 17.81 -9.04
N ASP A 48 2.02 16.82 -8.41
CA ASP A 48 2.80 15.78 -9.09
C ASP A 48 1.99 14.52 -9.40
N GLU A 49 0.70 14.43 -9.05
CA GLU A 49 -0.15 13.29 -9.42
C GLU A 49 -0.19 13.01 -10.93
N PRO A 50 -0.42 13.99 -11.82
CA PRO A 50 -0.43 13.72 -13.26
C PRO A 50 0.93 13.22 -13.76
N MET A 51 2.03 13.76 -13.20
CA MET A 51 3.38 13.31 -13.55
C MET A 51 3.65 11.88 -13.03
N ARG A 52 3.20 11.57 -11.82
CA ARG A 52 3.35 10.23 -11.22
C ARG A 52 2.57 9.18 -12.01
N GLU A 53 1.33 9.47 -12.38
CA GLU A 53 0.50 8.57 -13.20
C GLU A 53 1.12 8.36 -14.58
N TYR A 54 1.59 9.43 -15.22
CA TYR A 54 2.29 9.34 -16.49
C TYR A 54 3.57 8.49 -16.40
N MET A 55 4.36 8.67 -15.34
CA MET A 55 5.57 7.87 -15.13
C MET A 55 5.26 6.38 -14.92
N HIS A 56 4.21 6.05 -14.16
CA HIS A 56 3.76 4.65 -14.06
C HIS A 56 3.30 4.08 -15.40
N HIS A 57 2.64 4.88 -16.23
CA HIS A 57 2.27 4.47 -17.58
C HIS A 57 3.50 4.20 -18.46
N LEU A 58 4.52 5.07 -18.41
CA LEU A 58 5.77 4.88 -19.14
C LEU A 58 6.51 3.61 -18.71
N LEU A 59 6.59 3.31 -17.41
CA LEU A 59 7.22 2.09 -16.90
C LEU A 59 6.53 0.82 -17.40
N LEU A 60 5.19 0.83 -17.51
CA LEU A 60 4.45 -0.29 -18.08
C LEU A 60 4.73 -0.48 -19.58
N LEU A 61 4.92 0.62 -20.33
CA LEU A 61 5.29 0.55 -21.74
C LEU A 61 6.72 0.02 -21.91
N GLU A 62 7.66 0.47 -21.08
CA GLU A 62 9.04 -0.02 -21.07
C GLU A 62 9.08 -1.52 -20.78
N HIS A 63 8.37 -1.98 -19.76
CA HIS A 63 8.31 -3.41 -19.43
C HIS A 63 7.76 -4.25 -20.58
N ARG A 64 6.68 -3.81 -21.23
CA ARG A 64 6.14 -4.50 -22.41
C ARG A 64 7.11 -4.50 -23.58
N ALA A 65 7.83 -3.41 -23.78
CA ALA A 65 8.85 -3.33 -24.82
C ALA A 65 9.98 -4.32 -24.54
N GLU A 66 10.43 -4.44 -23.28
CA GLU A 66 11.41 -5.45 -22.85
C GLU A 66 10.90 -6.87 -23.05
N GLU A 67 9.63 -7.16 -22.70
CA GLU A 67 9.01 -8.46 -22.93
C GLU A 67 8.96 -8.82 -24.43
N GLN A 68 8.45 -7.91 -25.27
CA GLN A 68 8.39 -8.10 -26.73
C GLN A 68 9.78 -8.26 -27.35
N PHE A 69 10.74 -7.48 -26.85
CA PHE A 69 12.13 -7.58 -27.22
C PHE A 69 12.66 -8.98 -26.86
N LEU A 70 12.52 -9.42 -25.61
CA LEU A 70 12.92 -10.76 -25.14
C LEU A 70 12.27 -11.88 -25.95
N GLU A 71 10.98 -11.80 -26.24
CA GLU A 71 10.25 -12.76 -27.09
C GLU A 71 10.84 -12.81 -28.51
N HIS A 72 11.23 -11.66 -29.06
CA HIS A 72 11.85 -11.55 -30.37
C HIS A 72 13.26 -12.16 -30.40
N TRP A 73 14.09 -11.96 -29.36
CA TRP A 73 15.43 -12.58 -29.28
C TRP A 73 15.37 -14.09 -29.02
N LEU A 74 14.39 -14.57 -28.25
CA LEU A 74 14.24 -15.99 -27.92
C LEU A 74 13.52 -16.79 -29.01
N ASN A 75 13.06 -16.14 -30.08
CA ASN A 75 12.39 -16.80 -31.19
C ASN A 75 13.42 -17.43 -32.16
N PRO A 76 13.46 -18.79 -32.28
CA PRO A 76 14.41 -19.48 -33.16
C PRO A 76 14.17 -19.23 -34.66
N HIS A 77 13.05 -18.59 -35.02
CA HIS A 77 12.72 -18.19 -36.39
C HIS A 77 12.97 -16.70 -36.67
N CYS A 78 13.57 -15.95 -35.74
CA CYS A 78 13.86 -14.55 -36.00
C CYS A 78 15.00 -14.36 -37.01
N LYS A 79 14.93 -13.30 -37.81
CA LYS A 79 15.98 -12.94 -38.77
C LYS A 79 17.26 -12.52 -38.01
N PRO A 80 18.47 -12.61 -38.61
CA PRO A 80 19.73 -12.30 -37.91
C PRO A 80 19.86 -10.86 -37.39
N HIS A 81 19.04 -9.92 -37.88
CA HIS A 81 18.95 -8.55 -37.32
C HIS A 81 18.25 -8.51 -35.95
N CYS A 82 17.67 -9.64 -35.53
CA CYS A 82 17.11 -9.92 -34.23
C CYS A 82 18.08 -10.71 -33.32
N ASP A 83 19.40 -10.75 -33.55
CA ASP A 83 20.38 -11.22 -32.54
C ASP A 83 21.20 -10.06 -31.91
N ARG A 84 21.13 -9.89 -30.57
CA ARG A 84 21.59 -8.69 -29.85
C ARG A 84 23.10 -8.69 -29.80
N ASN A 85 23.70 -9.85 -30.05
CA ASN A 85 25.12 -10.05 -30.19
C ASN A 85 25.59 -9.79 -31.64
N VAL A 86 24.67 -9.71 -32.59
CA VAL A 86 24.89 -9.41 -34.01
C VAL A 86 24.33 -8.02 -34.32
N VAL A 87 24.68 -7.03 -33.51
CA VAL A 87 24.41 -5.63 -33.90
C VAL A 87 25.30 -5.31 -35.09
N HIS A 88 24.71 -5.06 -36.26
CA HIS A 88 25.40 -4.40 -37.35
C HIS A 88 25.90 -3.04 -36.82
N PRO A 89 27.21 -2.76 -36.83
CA PRO A 89 27.69 -1.47 -36.38
C PRO A 89 27.09 -0.40 -37.30
N VAL A 90 26.46 0.61 -36.70
CA VAL A 90 26.11 1.86 -37.38
C VAL A 90 27.36 2.72 -37.45
#